data_AF-A0A941U261-F1
#
_entry.id   AF-A0A941U261-F1
#
_cell.length_a   1.000
_cell.length_b   1.000
_cell.length_c   1.000
_cell.angle_alpha   90.00
_cell.angle_beta   90.00
_cell.angle_gamma   90.00
#
_symmetry.space_group_name_H-M   'P 1'
#
loop_
_entity.id
_entity.type
_entity.pdbx_description
1 polymer ?
#
loop_
_entity_poly.entity_id
_entity_poly.type
_entity_poly.pdbx_seq_one_letter_code
_entity_poly.pdbx_strand_id
1 'polypeptide(L)'
;MANQTRQLAELLAAEGARVQLVQTNAPYRPAWVGRLPVVRAGFRLVPYLYRLWRAAGSSRLFHVMANSGWSWHLFSAPAIAIASLRAVP
;
A
#
# COMPACT_ATOMS: atom_id res chain seq x y z
N MET A 1 -11.21 2.38 7.42
CA MET A 1 -10.42 1.75 6.34
C MET A 1 -9.79 0.42 6.70
N ALA A 2 -8.88 0.31 7.68
CA ALA A 2 -8.11 -0.93 7.88
C ALA A 2 -8.96 -2.20 7.99
N ASN A 3 -10.08 -2.16 8.73
CA ASN A 3 -11.00 -3.29 8.83
C ASN A 3 -11.75 -3.57 7.51
N GLN A 4 -12.24 -2.53 6.83
CA GLN A 4 -12.93 -2.66 5.53
C GLN A 4 -12.01 -3.25 4.47
N THR A 5 -10.73 -2.83 4.43
CA THR A 5 -9.75 -3.38 3.51
C THR A 5 -9.46 -4.86 3.79
N ARG A 6 -9.40 -5.25 5.06
CA ARG A 6 -9.24 -6.66 5.43
C ARG A 6 -10.44 -7.48 5.01
N GLN A 7 -11.65 -7.02 5.32
CA GLN A 7 -12.89 -7.69 4.95
C GLN A 7 -13.01 -7.85 3.43
N LEU A 8 -12.69 -6.82 2.66
CA LEU A 8 -12.66 -6.91 1.20
C LEU A 8 -11.65 -7.95 0.71
N ALA A 9 -10.45 -7.98 1.29
CA ALA A 9 -9.44 -8.98 0.95
C ALA A 9 -9.91 -10.41 1.25
N GLU A 10 -10.60 -10.62 2.37
CA GLU A 10 -11.18 -11.91 2.76
C GLU A 10 -12.30 -12.33 1.79
N LEU A 11 -13.19 -11.42 1.41
CA LEU A 11 -14.26 -11.69 0.44
C LEU A 11 -13.69 -12.05 -0.94
N LEU A 12 -12.72 -11.28 -1.45
CA LEU A 12 -12.07 -11.56 -2.72
C LEU A 12 -11.32 -12.90 -2.69
N ALA A 13 -10.67 -13.22 -1.58
CA ALA A 13 -10.00 -14.51 -1.41
C ALA A 13 -10.99 -15.68 -1.34
N ALA A 14 -12.16 -15.49 -0.71
CA ALA A 14 -13.23 -16.49 -0.68
C ALA A 14 -13.80 -16.78 -2.08
N GLU A 15 -13.83 -15.78 -2.96
CA GLU A 15 -14.18 -15.93 -4.39
C GLU A 15 -13.02 -16.50 -5.24
N GLY A 16 -11.92 -16.94 -4.63
CA GLY A 16 -10.80 -17.60 -5.30
C GLY A 16 -9.71 -16.66 -5.84
N ALA A 17 -9.80 -15.35 -5.59
CA ALA A 17 -8.74 -14.43 -5.98
C ALA A 17 -7.49 -14.58 -5.09
N ARG A 18 -6.29 -14.50 -5.67
CA ARG A 18 -5.05 -14.37 -4.90
C ARG A 18 -4.85 -12.92 -4.51
N VAL A 19 -5.05 -12.60 -3.24
CA VAL A 19 -4.98 -11.23 -2.73
C VAL A 19 -3.66 -10.96 -2.02
N GLN A 20 -2.96 -9.89 -2.42
CA GLN A 20 -1.80 -9.37 -1.71
C GLN A 20 -2.13 -8.00 -1.10
N LEU A 21 -1.98 -7.88 0.23
CA LEU A 21 -2.23 -6.62 0.94
C LEU A 21 -0.94 -5.81 1.14
N VAL A 22 -0.92 -4.58 0.62
CA VAL A 22 0.15 -3.59 0.87
C VAL A 22 -0.39 -2.51 1.81
N GLN A 23 0.19 -2.40 3.00
CA GLN A 23 -0.26 -1.47 4.04
C GLN A 23 0.56 -0.17 4.01
N THR A 24 -0.11 0.97 4.11
CA THR A 24 0.53 2.30 4.25
C THR A 24 1.07 2.55 5.67
N ASN A 25 0.42 1.96 6.68
CA ASN A 25 0.76 2.13 8.09
C ASN A 25 1.56 0.95 8.68
N ALA A 26 2.44 0.34 7.88
CA ALA A 26 3.29 -0.75 8.38
C ALA A 26 4.12 -0.31 9.61
N PRO A 27 4.38 -1.22 10.57
CA PRO A 27 5.19 -0.91 11.73
C PRO A 27 6.61 -0.50 11.31
N TYR A 28 7.19 0.46 12.01
CA TYR A 28 8.55 0.94 11.74
C TYR A 28 9.57 -0.19 11.94
N ARG A 29 10.45 -0.37 10.96
CA ARG A 29 11.58 -1.28 11.07
C ARG A 29 12.85 -0.52 10.68
N PRO A 30 13.79 -0.31 11.61
CA PRO A 30 13.77 -0.67 13.04
C PRO A 30 12.85 0.22 13.91
N ALA A 31 12.34 -0.32 15.02
CA ALA A 31 11.27 0.29 15.82
C ALA A 31 11.64 1.64 16.45
N TRP A 32 12.92 1.91 16.70
CA TRP A 32 13.40 3.16 17.30
C TRP A 32 13.21 4.38 16.39
N VAL A 33 13.16 4.18 15.07
CA VAL A 33 12.96 5.27 14.09
C VAL A 33 11.59 5.93 14.26
N GLY A 34 10.61 5.22 14.82
CA GLY A 34 9.30 5.79 15.11
C GLY A 34 9.33 6.97 16.09
N ARG A 35 10.42 7.14 16.85
CA ARG A 35 10.63 8.21 17.84
C ARG A 35 11.20 9.50 17.25
N LEU A 36 11.72 9.46 16.01
CA LEU A 36 12.28 10.65 15.34
C LEU A 36 11.21 11.33 14.47
N PRO A 37 10.79 12.57 14.80
CA PRO A 37 9.84 13.31 13.98
C PRO A 37 10.43 13.57 12.59
N VAL A 38 9.58 13.66 11.56
CA VAL A 38 9.92 13.81 10.13
C VAL A 38 10.65 12.60 9.51
N VAL A 39 11.75 12.13 10.11
CA VAL A 39 12.52 10.96 9.64
C VAL A 39 11.64 9.73 9.50
N ARG A 40 10.74 9.51 10.47
CA ARG A 40 9.78 8.40 10.43
C ARG A 40 8.91 8.37 9.17
N ALA A 41 8.53 9.52 8.61
CA ALA A 41 7.67 9.56 7.43
C ALA A 41 8.38 8.98 6.20
N GLY A 42 9.66 9.35 6.00
CA GLY A 42 10.49 8.79 4.94
C GLY A 42 10.72 7.29 5.09
N PHE A 43 10.97 6.82 6.32
CA PHE A 43 11.16 5.40 6.62
C PHE A 43 9.89 4.53 6.48
N ARG A 44 8.70 5.14 6.36
CA ARG A 44 7.49 4.43 5.92
C ARG A 44 7.31 4.48 4.42
N LEU A 45 7.56 5.64 3.82
CA LEU A 45 7.28 5.85 2.40
C LEU A 45 8.20 5.02 1.51
N VAL A 46 9.51 4.98 1.76
CA VAL A 46 10.45 4.23 0.90
C VAL A 46 10.14 2.72 0.89
N PRO A 47 9.98 2.04 2.03
CA PRO A 47 9.58 0.62 2.03
C PRO A 47 8.20 0.40 1.41
N TYR A 48 7.26 1.34 1.58
CA TYR A 48 5.95 1.27 0.96
C TYR A 48 6.04 1.28 -0.58
N LEU A 49 6.78 2.25 -1.16
CA LEU A 49 6.97 2.35 -2.61
C LEU A 49 7.66 1.10 -3.17
N TYR A 50 8.67 0.58 -2.48
CA TYR A 50 9.33 -0.67 -2.87
C TYR A 50 8.37 -1.87 -2.86
N ARG A 51 7.52 -1.98 -1.82
CA ARG A 51 6.52 -3.06 -1.75
C ARG A 51 5.47 -2.94 -2.84
N LEU A 52 5.02 -1.72 -3.17
CA LEU A 52 4.13 -1.48 -4.31
C LEU A 52 4.78 -1.93 -5.62
N TRP A 53 6.03 -1.51 -5.87
CA TRP A 53 6.75 -1.88 -7.10
C TRP A 53 6.88 -3.39 -7.26
N ARG A 54 7.16 -4.11 -6.17
CA ARG A 54 7.22 -5.58 -6.19
C ARG A 54 5.85 -6.21 -6.41
N ALA A 55 4.83 -5.75 -5.70
CA ALA A 55 3.47 -6.26 -5.83
C ALA A 55 2.92 -6.07 -7.25
N ALA A 56 3.23 -4.93 -7.88
CA ALA A 56 2.83 -4.64 -9.26
C ALA A 56 3.55 -5.56 -10.27
N GLY A 57 4.68 -6.16 -9.90
CA GLY A 57 5.33 -7.18 -10.74
C GLY A 57 4.67 -8.56 -10.72
N SER A 58 3.79 -8.82 -9.76
CA SER A 58 3.16 -10.14 -9.56
C SER A 58 1.64 -10.11 -9.57
N SER A 59 1.04 -8.96 -9.89
CA SER A 59 -0.40 -8.73 -9.81
C SER A 59 -0.96 -8.29 -11.16
N ARG A 60 -2.25 -8.57 -11.37
CA ARG A 60 -2.99 -8.18 -12.59
C ARG A 60 -3.94 -7.01 -12.39
N LEU A 61 -4.19 -6.63 -11.14
CA LEU A 61 -5.10 -5.55 -10.76
C LEU A 61 -4.66 -4.95 -9.44
N PHE A 62 -4.69 -3.63 -9.34
CA PHE A 62 -4.42 -2.87 -8.12
C PHE A 62 -5.72 -2.22 -7.62
N HIS A 63 -6.16 -2.64 -6.43
CA HIS A 63 -7.27 -1.97 -5.75
C HIS A 63 -6.73 -1.04 -4.66
N VAL A 64 -6.90 0.27 -4.83
CA VAL A 64 -6.38 1.29 -3.92
C VAL A 64 -7.50 1.81 -3.00
N MET A 65 -7.35 1.60 -1.70
CA MET A 65 -8.27 2.14 -0.69
C MET A 65 -7.77 3.52 -0.21
N ALA A 66 -8.59 4.56 -0.35
CA ALA A 66 -8.30 5.93 0.13
C ALA A 66 -9.43 6.44 1.03
N ASN A 67 -9.11 7.34 1.97
CA ASN A 67 -10.10 7.89 2.93
C ASN A 67 -10.07 9.40 3.11
N SER A 68 -9.18 10.09 2.40
CA SER A 68 -9.02 11.54 2.51
C SER A 68 -8.21 12.10 1.36
N GLY A 69 -8.38 13.39 1.08
CA GLY A 69 -7.59 14.11 0.08
C GLY A 69 -6.08 14.10 0.36
N TRP A 70 -5.64 14.16 1.62
CA TRP A 70 -4.21 14.08 1.94
C TRP A 70 -3.61 12.69 1.67
N SER A 71 -4.39 11.62 1.88
CA SER A 71 -3.95 10.25 1.55
C SER A 71 -3.73 10.04 0.05
N TRP A 72 -4.42 10.82 -0.79
CA TRP A 72 -4.26 10.77 -2.24
C TRP A 72 -2.82 11.09 -2.65
N HIS A 73 -2.31 12.25 -2.23
CA HIS A 73 -0.99 12.72 -2.64
C HIS A 73 0.14 11.82 -2.11
N LEU A 74 -0.01 11.32 -0.88
CA LEU A 74 1.04 10.55 -0.21
C LEU A 74 1.07 9.08 -0.61
N PHE A 75 -0.09 8.48 -0.91
CA PHE A 75 -0.20 7.03 -1.06
C PHE A 75 -0.91 6.58 -2.33
N SER A 76 -2.06 7.17 -2.67
CA SER A 76 -2.87 6.70 -3.80
C SER A 76 -2.27 7.06 -5.15
N ALA A 77 -1.91 8.33 -5.35
CA ALA A 77 -1.32 8.78 -6.61
C ALA A 77 0.00 8.05 -6.92
N PRO A 78 0.94 7.85 -5.95
CA PRO A 78 2.10 7.01 -6.17
C PRO A 78 1.76 5.55 -6.48
N ALA A 79 0.74 4.96 -5.84
CA ALA A 79 0.32 3.59 -6.11
C ALA A 79 -0.23 3.42 -7.54
N ILE A 80 -1.06 4.36 -7.98
CA ILE A 80 -1.61 4.39 -9.34
C ILE A 80 -0.48 4.57 -10.35
N ALA A 81 0.42 5.53 -10.13
CA ALA A 81 1.55 5.76 -11.04
C ALA A 81 2.44 4.50 -11.17
N ILE A 82 2.77 3.83 -10.06
CA ILE A 82 3.55 2.59 -10.07
C ILE A 82 2.81 1.47 -10.81
N ALA A 83 1.50 1.31 -10.60
CA ALA A 83 0.69 0.32 -11.30
C ALA A 83 0.70 0.58 -12.81
N SER A 84 0.42 1.83 -13.22
CA SER A 84 0.45 2.27 -14.62
C SER A 84 1.82 2.05 -15.27
N LEU A 85 2.91 2.38 -14.57
CA LEU A 85 4.29 2.14 -15.06
C LEU A 85 4.60 0.66 -15.29
N ARG A 86 3.87 -0.25 -14.61
CA ARG A 86 4.00 -1.69 -14.77
C ARG A 86 2.89 -2.31 -15.62
N ALA A 87 2.10 -1.48 -16.29
CA ALA A 87 0.94 -1.89 -17.09
C ALA A 87 -0.07 -2.75 -16.30
N VAL A 88 -0.22 -2.45 -15.01
CA VAL A 88 -1.23 -3.06 -14.13
C VAL A 88 -2.36 -2.06 -13.95
N PRO A 89 -3.61 -2.41 -14.30
CA PRO A 89 -4.77 -1.56 -14.06
C PRO A 89 -5.08 -1.39 -12.57
#